data_AF-A0A833GUQ6-F1
#
_entry.id   AF-A0A833GUQ6-F1
#
_cell.length_a   1.000
_cell.length_b   1.000
_cell.length_c   1.000
_cell.angle_alpha   90.00
_cell.angle_beta   90.00
_cell.angle_gamma   90.00
#
_symmetry.space_group_name_H-M   'P 1'
#
loop_
_entity.id
_entity.type
_entity.pdbx_description
1 polymer ?
#
loop_
_entity_poly.entity_id
_entity_poly.type
_entity_poly.pdbx_seq_one_letter_code
_entity_poly.pdbx_strand_id
1 'polypeptide(L)'
;MSDDSLLSLGEAARLLATPGSDPHDVEVRLAEAIESGSLHASVKRWATEQWEGRMLPGNINRRETFIERSALQHWQAGGGR
;
A
#
# COMPACT_ATOMS: atom_id res chain seq x y z
N MET A 1 16.91 1.61 17.84
CA MET A 1 16.19 2.42 16.84
C MET A 1 16.18 1.61 15.55
N SER A 2 15.07 1.66 14.81
CA SER A 2 14.70 0.89 13.60
C SER A 2 13.71 -0.23 13.89
N ASP A 3 12.44 0.16 14.01
CA ASP A 3 11.31 -0.73 13.87
C ASP A 3 11.18 -1.06 12.38
N ASP A 4 11.85 -2.13 11.95
CA ASP A 4 11.79 -2.70 10.60
C ASP A 4 10.45 -3.41 10.37
N SER A 5 9.36 -2.74 10.75
CA SER A 5 8.03 -3.33 10.63
C SER A 5 7.59 -3.29 9.18
N LEU A 6 7.44 -4.48 8.61
CA LEU A 6 6.68 -4.72 7.40
C LEU A 6 5.22 -4.33 7.66
N LEU A 7 4.75 -3.30 6.97
CA LEU A 7 3.36 -2.85 7.02
C LEU A 7 2.62 -3.50 5.87
N SER A 8 1.45 -4.10 6.14
CA SER A 8 0.58 -4.45 5.03
C SER A 8 0.12 -3.18 4.30
N LEU A 9 -0.22 -3.27 3.01
CA LEU A 9 -0.71 -2.13 2.23
C LEU A 9 -1.90 -1.44 2.92
N GLY A 10 -2.81 -2.22 3.52
CA GLY A 10 -3.91 -1.67 4.32
C GLY A 10 -3.45 -0.92 5.58
N GLU A 11 -2.43 -1.41 6.27
CA GLU A 11 -1.86 -0.73 7.44
C GLU A 11 -1.10 0.54 7.05
N ALA A 12 -0.32 0.49 5.97
CA ALA A 12 0.34 1.66 5.40
C ALA A 12 -0.68 2.72 4.97
N ALA A 13 -1.78 2.31 4.33
CA ALA A 13 -2.86 3.20 3.94
C ALA A 13 -3.52 3.86 5.15
N ARG A 14 -3.79 3.11 6.23
CA ARG A 14 -4.33 3.67 7.49
C ARG A 14 -3.39 4.67 8.16
N LEU A 15 -2.08 4.43 8.10
CA LEU A 15 -1.09 5.35 8.66
C LEU A 15 -0.99 6.67 7.88
N LEU A 16 -1.24 6.61 6.57
CA LEU A 16 -1.21 7.76 5.67
C LEU A 16 -2.58 8.46 5.54
N ALA A 17 -3.67 7.76 5.82
CA ALA A 17 -5.01 8.31 5.77
C ALA A 17 -5.17 9.45 6.79
N THR A 18 -5.52 10.63 6.31
CA THR A 18 -5.88 11.75 7.16
C THR A 18 -7.28 11.56 7.73
N PRO A 19 -7.54 12.04 8.97
CA PRO A 19 -8.89 11.99 9.54
C PRO A 19 -9.89 12.71 8.62
N GLY A 20 -10.84 11.95 8.07
CA GLY A 20 -11.84 12.43 7.11
C GLY A 20 -11.65 11.96 5.67
N SER A 21 -10.53 11.30 5.34
CA SER A 21 -10.29 10.70 4.02
C SER A 21 -10.65 9.21 4.00
N ASP A 22 -11.11 8.69 2.86
CA ASP A 22 -11.34 7.26 2.70
C ASP A 22 -9.97 6.55 2.67
N PRO A 23 -9.67 5.62 3.60
CA PRO A 23 -8.43 4.85 3.56
C PRO A 23 -8.26 4.10 2.24
N HIS A 24 -9.35 3.77 1.54
CA HIS A 24 -9.29 3.13 0.24
C HIS A 24 -8.62 3.99 -0.83
N ASP A 25 -8.82 5.31 -0.83
CA ASP A 25 -8.14 6.19 -1.78
C ASP A 25 -6.62 6.13 -1.61
N VAL A 26 -6.16 5.99 -0.37
CA VAL A 26 -4.74 5.80 -0.06
C VAL A 26 -4.26 4.42 -0.47
N GLU A 27 -5.06 3.37 -0.24
CA GLU A 27 -4.74 2.01 -0.73
C GLU A 27 -4.54 1.99 -2.25
N VAL A 28 -5.41 2.66 -3.00
CA VAL A 28 -5.32 2.79 -4.46
C VAL A 28 -4.03 3.50 -4.85
N ARG A 29 -3.70 4.64 -4.24
CA ARG A 29 -2.47 5.40 -4.56
C ARG A 29 -1.20 4.61 -4.24
N LEU A 30 -1.19 3.85 -3.14
CA LEU A 30 -0.09 2.95 -2.80
C LEU A 30 0.03 1.82 -3.83
N ALA A 31 -1.09 1.20 -4.21
CA ALA A 31 -1.12 0.17 -5.23
C ALA A 31 -0.64 0.68 -6.60
N GLU A 32 -1.03 1.90 -7.00
CA GLU A 32 -0.51 2.54 -8.22
C GLU A 32 1.00 2.80 -8.16
N ALA A 33 1.51 3.30 -7.02
CA ALA A 33 2.94 3.54 -6.83
C ALA A 33 3.76 2.23 -6.86
N ILE A 34 3.16 1.13 -6.41
CA ILE A 34 3.76 -0.20 -6.47
C ILE A 34 3.78 -0.71 -7.91
N GLU A 35 2.66 -0.59 -8.65
CA GLU A 35 2.58 -1.00 -10.05
C GLU A 35 3.51 -0.18 -10.96
N SER A 36 3.70 1.11 -10.65
CA SER A 36 4.65 1.98 -11.37
C SER A 36 6.11 1.72 -11.00
N GLY A 37 6.38 0.89 -9.99
CA GLY A 37 7.73 0.64 -9.46
C GLY A 37 8.32 1.79 -8.64
N SER A 38 7.51 2.80 -8.30
CA SER A 38 7.92 3.95 -7.49
C SER A 38 7.97 3.66 -6.00
N LEU A 39 7.23 2.63 -5.53
CA LEU A 39 7.25 2.14 -4.16
C LEU A 39 7.64 0.67 -4.14
N HIS A 40 8.73 0.35 -3.43
CA HIS A 40 9.15 -1.04 -3.26
C HIS A 40 8.24 -1.75 -2.24
N ALA A 41 7.63 -2.85 -2.67
CA ALA A 41 6.76 -3.67 -1.85
C ALA A 41 6.82 -5.13 -2.28
N SER A 42 6.59 -6.04 -1.34
CA SER A 42 6.37 -7.46 -1.62
C SER A 42 4.91 -7.63 -2.06
N VAL A 43 4.68 -7.54 -3.36
CA VAL A 43 3.34 -7.54 -3.95
C VAL A 43 2.76 -8.95 -4.01
N LYS A 44 1.60 -9.14 -3.40
CA LYS A 44 0.80 -10.36 -3.56
C LYS A 44 -0.47 -10.01 -4.32
N ARG A 45 -0.73 -10.69 -5.44
CA ARG A 45 -1.94 -10.47 -6.25
C ARG A 45 -2.92 -11.61 -6.02
N TRP A 46 -4.20 -11.25 -5.94
CA TRP A 46 -5.26 -12.24 -5.92
C TRP A 46 -5.45 -12.86 -7.30
N ALA A 47 -5.76 -14.15 -7.31
CA ALA A 47 -6.43 -14.74 -8.45
C ALA A 47 -7.81 -14.07 -8.57
N THR A 48 -8.27 -13.87 -9.80
CA THR A 48 -9.51 -13.18 -10.19
C THR A 48 -10.81 -13.80 -9.63
N GLU A 49 -10.74 -14.69 -8.64
CA GLU A 49 -11.85 -15.36 -7.96
C GLU A 49 -11.87 -15.16 -6.43
N GLN A 50 -10.86 -14.50 -5.83
CA GLN A 50 -10.65 -14.44 -4.37
C GLN A 50 -10.88 -13.05 -3.75
N TRP A 51 -11.84 -12.26 -4.25
CA TRP A 51 -11.93 -10.83 -3.90
C TRP A 51 -12.80 -10.59 -2.67
N GLU A 52 -12.26 -9.93 -1.64
CA GLU A 52 -13.04 -9.40 -0.50
C GLU A 52 -13.41 -7.90 -0.68
N GLY A 53 -14.05 -7.53 -1.79
CA GLY A 53 -14.67 -6.19 -1.94
C GLY A 53 -14.05 -5.27 -3.00
N ARG A 54 -13.73 -4.02 -2.63
CA ARG A 54 -13.25 -2.98 -3.56
C ARG A 54 -11.90 -3.37 -4.15
N MET A 55 -11.82 -3.42 -5.48
CA MET A 55 -10.60 -3.79 -6.19
C MET A 55 -9.51 -2.72 -6.06
N LEU A 56 -8.28 -3.19 -5.88
CA LEU A 56 -7.08 -2.37 -6.05
C LEU A 56 -6.52 -2.56 -7.46
N PRO A 57 -5.87 -1.53 -8.03
CA PRO A 57 -5.19 -1.66 -9.31
C PRO A 57 -4.16 -2.79 -9.25
N GLY A 58 -4.08 -3.58 -10.33
CA GLY A 58 -3.20 -4.76 -10.40
C GLY A 58 -3.69 -5.99 -9.63
N ASN A 59 -4.93 -6.00 -9.11
CA ASN A 59 -5.48 -7.07 -8.27
C ASN A 59 -4.62 -7.36 -7.03
N ILE A 60 -4.03 -6.31 -6.46
CA ILE A 60 -3.15 -6.41 -5.30
C ILE A 60 -3.97 -6.75 -4.05
N ASN A 61 -3.54 -7.77 -3.31
CA ASN A 61 -4.07 -8.11 -2.01
C ASN A 61 -3.50 -7.14 -0.97
N ARG A 62 -4.35 -6.26 -0.42
CA ARG A 62 -3.95 -5.29 0.60
C ARG A 62 -3.43 -5.88 1.93
N ARG A 63 -3.80 -7.13 2.25
CA ARG A 63 -3.43 -7.82 3.50
C ARG A 63 -2.15 -8.65 3.35
N GLU A 64 -1.92 -9.18 2.15
CA GLU A 64 -0.73 -10.00 1.85
C GLU A 64 0.34 -9.24 1.07
N THR A 65 0.11 -7.98 0.73
CA THR A 65 1.13 -7.08 0.18
C THR A 65 1.77 -6.32 1.31
N PHE A 66 3.09 -6.46 1.43
CA PHE A 66 3.86 -5.86 2.52
C PHE A 66 4.82 -4.80 1.99
N ILE A 67 4.85 -3.67 2.68
CA ILE A 67 5.66 -2.49 2.38
C ILE A 67 6.58 -2.27 3.57
N GLU A 68 7.88 -2.12 3.31
CA GLU A 68 8.81 -1.72 4.36
C GLU A 68 8.50 -0.29 4.81
N ARG A 69 8.45 -0.07 6.12
CA ARG A 69 8.24 1.28 6.68
C ARG A 69 9.26 2.29 6.13
N SER A 70 10.51 1.87 5.93
CA SER A 70 11.56 2.69 5.33
C SER A 70 11.27 3.06 3.87
N ALA A 71 10.77 2.12 3.07
CA ALA A 71 10.36 2.37 1.68
C ALA A 71 9.16 3.32 1.62
N LEU A 72 8.17 3.15 2.51
CA LEU A 72 7.02 4.03 2.63
C LEU A 72 7.44 5.47 2.96
N GLN A 73 8.35 5.64 3.93
CA GLN A 73 8.89 6.95 4.30
C GLN A 73 9.66 7.59 3.16
N HIS A 74 10.48 6.81 2.44
CA HIS A 74 11.24 7.31 1.30
C HIS A 74 10.32 7.81 0.17
N TRP A 75 9.28 7.04 -0.15
CA TRP A 75 8.27 7.42 -1.12
C TRP A 75 7.50 8.68 -0.70
N GLN A 76 7.12 8.77 0.58
CA GLN A 76 6.46 9.95 1.12
C GLN A 76 7.35 11.19 1.07
N ALA A 77 8.65 11.05 1.37
CA ALA A 77 9.62 12.14 1.28
C ALA A 77 9.90 12.56 -0.18
N GLY A 78 9.79 11.63 -1.13
CA GLY A 78 9.95 11.86 -2.57
C GLY A 78 8.78 12.59 -3.24
N GLY A 79 7.74 12.98 -2.49
CA GLY A 79 6.58 13.69 -3.02
C GLY A 79 5.40 12.79 -3.43
N GLY A 80 5.35 11.55 -2.94
CA GLY A 80 4.19 10.66 -3.04
C GLY A 80 3.00 11.15 -2.21
N ARG A 81 2.50 12.36 -2.48
CA ARG A 81 1.43 13.02 -1.73
C ARG A 81 0.21 13.28 -2.58
#